data_AF-A0A7J8PBS4-F1
#
_entry.id   AF-A0A7J8PBS4-F1
#
_cell.length_a   1.000
_cell.length_b   1.000
_cell.length_c   1.000
_cell.angle_alpha   90.00
_cell.angle_beta   90.00
_cell.angle_gamma   90.00
#
_symmetry.space_group_name_H-M   'P 1'
#
loop_
_entity.id
_entity.type
_entity.pdbx_description
1 polymer ?
#
loop_
_entity_poly.entity_id
_entity_poly.type
_entity_poly.pdbx_seq_one_letter_code
_entity_poly.pdbx_strand_id
1 'polypeptide(L)'
;MQGLIEEEKLGSFNLPYYAASTEEIKSVIEAEGSFKLQNMEVFNVDWDDYIKKADTKQVVDKTTRATMIAKDIRAVGEPILGSHFGEDIMDDLFRRFKEDVFDYMGTHNGQFVNVVMMETTCSGRQPRMEHVPSMSEVRSKGQS
;
A
#
# COMPACT_ATOMS: atom_id res chain seq x y z
N MET A 1 -5.25 -3.62 20.44
CA MET A 1 -3.93 -4.27 20.58
C MET A 1 -3.32 -4.19 21.98
N GLN A 2 -3.91 -3.43 22.91
CA GLN A 2 -3.39 -3.31 24.28
C GLN A 2 -3.22 -4.68 24.94
N GLY A 3 -1.98 -5.01 25.30
CA GLY A 3 -1.60 -6.26 25.95
C GLY A 3 -1.27 -7.44 25.02
N LEU A 4 -1.41 -7.31 23.69
CA LEU A 4 -1.08 -8.39 22.74
C LEU A 4 0.26 -8.21 22.03
N ILE A 5 0.72 -6.96 21.89
CA ILE A 5 2.00 -6.62 21.26
C ILE A 5 2.81 -5.79 22.26
N GLU A 6 4.06 -6.17 22.47
CA GLU A 6 5.03 -5.41 23.25
C GLU A 6 5.32 -4.07 22.55
N GLU A 7 5.27 -2.95 23.29
CA GLU A 7 5.49 -1.62 22.71
C GLU A 7 6.85 -1.50 21.99
N GLU A 8 7.88 -2.17 22.51
CA GLU A 8 9.20 -2.20 21.88
C GLU A 8 9.15 -2.85 20.49
N LYS A 9 8.45 -3.99 20.34
CA LYS A 9 8.29 -4.67 19.04
C LYS A 9 7.49 -3.84 18.06
N LEU A 10 6.49 -3.11 18.55
CA LEU A 10 5.72 -2.18 17.74
C LEU A 10 6.60 -1.01 17.27
N GLY A 11 7.40 -0.43 18.16
CA GLY A 11 8.31 0.67 17.85
C GLY A 11 9.46 0.28 16.90
N SER A 12 9.89 -0.99 16.91
CA SER A 12 10.94 -1.48 16.00
C SER A 12 10.42 -1.88 14.62
N PHE A 13 9.10 -2.04 14.45
CA PHE A 13 8.52 -2.48 13.19
C PHE A 13 8.43 -1.31 12.20
N ASN A 14 9.00 -1.50 11.01
CA ASN A 14 8.79 -0.63 9.87
C ASN A 14 8.11 -1.43 8.76
N LEU A 15 6.93 -0.97 8.32
CA LEU A 15 6.23 -1.61 7.22
C LEU A 15 7.06 -1.44 5.93
N PRO A 16 7.36 -2.50 5.17
CA PRO A 16 8.09 -2.43 3.90
C PRO A 16 7.21 -1.89 2.77
N TYR A 17 6.69 -0.68 2.97
CA TYR A 17 5.78 -0.01 2.06
C TYR A 17 6.13 1.48 1.99
N TYR A 18 6.27 1.99 0.77
CA TYR A 18 6.56 3.38 0.48
C TYR A 18 5.58 3.93 -0.55
N ALA A 19 4.71 4.86 -0.13
CA ALA A 19 3.82 5.58 -1.03
C ALA A 19 4.57 6.80 -1.60
N ALA A 20 5.31 6.58 -2.69
CA ALA A 20 6.08 7.63 -3.34
C ALA A 20 5.17 8.71 -3.95
N SER A 21 5.62 9.97 -3.89
CA SER A 21 4.95 11.05 -4.62
C SER A 21 5.27 10.98 -6.12
N THR A 22 4.44 11.64 -6.93
CA THR A 22 4.70 11.77 -8.37
C THR A 22 6.01 12.48 -8.69
N GLU A 23 6.43 13.41 -7.84
CA GLU A 23 7.67 14.17 -7.96
C GLU A 23 8.87 13.27 -7.65
N GLU A 24 8.77 12.43 -6.62
CA GLU A 24 9.81 11.45 -6.27
C GLU A 24 10.00 10.42 -7.38
N ILE A 25 8.90 9.88 -7.91
CA ILE A 25 8.92 8.92 -9.02
C ILE A 25 9.62 9.53 -10.23
N LYS A 26 9.23 10.74 -10.64
CA LYS A 26 9.87 11.47 -11.76
C LYS A 26 11.36 11.68 -11.52
N SER A 27 11.72 12.14 -10.31
CA SER A 27 13.10 12.43 -9.95
C SER A 27 13.98 11.19 -10.04
N VAL A 28 13.47 10.03 -9.61
CA VAL A 28 14.19 8.74 -9.71
C VAL A 28 14.35 8.30 -11.16
N ILE A 29 13.31 8.40 -11.98
CA ILE A 29 13.37 8.04 -13.41
C ILE A 29 14.39 8.91 -14.15
N GLU A 30 14.38 10.22 -13.91
CA GLU A 30 15.33 11.17 -14.51
C GLU A 30 16.77 10.90 -14.06
N ALA A 31 16.97 10.61 -12.76
CA ALA A 31 18.28 10.31 -12.21
C ALA A 31 18.84 8.96 -12.70
N GLU A 32 17.99 7.96 -12.94
CA GLU A 32 18.39 6.66 -13.50
C GLU A 32 18.76 6.79 -14.99
N GLY A 33 17.93 7.50 -15.77
CA GLY A 33 18.26 7.96 -17.11
C GLY A 33 18.24 6.91 -18.25
N SER A 34 17.86 5.66 -17.98
CA SER A 34 17.65 4.61 -19.00
C SER A 34 16.24 4.62 -19.55
N PHE A 35 15.29 5.23 -18.85
CA PHE A 35 13.90 5.34 -19.26
C PHE A 35 13.53 6.78 -19.60
N LYS A 36 12.59 6.92 -20.54
CA LYS A 36 11.89 8.17 -20.82
C LYS A 36 10.44 7.99 -20.42
N LEU A 37 10.00 8.79 -19.45
CA LEU A 37 8.60 8.86 -19.06
C LEU A 37 7.77 9.44 -20.22
N GLN A 38 6.81 8.67 -20.71
CA GLN A 38 5.89 9.08 -21.78
C GLN A 38 4.61 9.68 -21.22
N ASN A 39 4.05 9.01 -20.21
CA ASN A 39 2.83 9.43 -19.55
C ASN A 39 2.86 9.01 -18.08
N MET A 40 2.19 9.79 -17.23
CA MET A 40 1.98 9.46 -15.83
C MET A 40 0.61 9.98 -15.40
N GLU A 41 -0.23 9.06 -14.96
CA GLU A 41 -1.60 9.34 -14.53
C GLU A 41 -1.75 8.98 -13.06
N VAL A 42 -2.48 9.83 -12.34
CA VAL A 42 -2.85 9.59 -10.94
C VAL A 42 -4.35 9.58 -10.86
N PHE A 43 -4.89 8.54 -10.24
CA PHE A 43 -6.33 8.44 -10.00
C PHE A 43 -6.62 7.73 -8.70
N ASN A 44 -7.74 8.11 -8.10
CA ASN A 44 -8.22 7.54 -6.85
C ASN A 44 -9.26 6.47 -7.14
N VAL A 45 -9.16 5.35 -6.43
CA VAL A 45 -10.11 4.23 -6.52
C VAL A 45 -10.66 3.98 -5.14
N ASP A 46 -11.99 4.02 -4.97
CA ASP A 46 -12.62 3.67 -3.70
C ASP A 46 -12.26 2.23 -3.31
N TRP A 47 -12.03 1.97 -2.02
CA TRP A 47 -11.64 0.64 -1.53
C TRP A 47 -12.60 -0.47 -1.95
N ASP A 48 -13.90 -0.16 -2.07
CA ASP A 48 -14.95 -1.10 -2.44
C ASP A 48 -15.46 -0.93 -3.88
N ASP A 49 -14.77 -0.15 -4.73
CA ASP A 49 -15.19 0.10 -6.12
C ASP A 49 -15.34 -1.20 -6.92
N TYR A 50 -14.37 -2.11 -6.78
CA TYR A 50 -14.42 -3.41 -7.46
C TYR A 50 -15.59 -4.27 -6.98
N ILE A 51 -15.96 -4.16 -5.70
CA ILE A 51 -17.09 -4.90 -5.11
C ILE A 51 -18.40 -4.33 -5.64
N LYS A 52 -18.55 -3.00 -5.63
CA LYS A 52 -19.73 -2.30 -6.19
C LYS A 52 -19.93 -2.64 -7.66
N LYS A 53 -18.86 -2.72 -8.45
CA LYS A 53 -18.92 -3.08 -9.88
C LYS A 53 -19.34 -4.54 -10.11
N ALA A 54 -18.85 -5.47 -9.28
CA ALA A 54 -19.23 -6.88 -9.37
C ALA A 54 -20.68 -7.13 -8.89
N ASP A 55 -21.11 -6.39 -7.87
CA ASP A 55 -22.46 -6.48 -7.29
C ASP A 55 -23.45 -5.54 -7.98
N THR A 56 -23.74 -5.84 -9.25
CA THR A 56 -24.67 -5.06 -10.10
C THR A 56 -26.07 -4.90 -9.51
N LYS A 57 -26.47 -5.79 -8.59
CA LYS A 57 -27.77 -5.77 -7.91
C LYS A 57 -27.74 -5.08 -6.54
N GLN A 58 -26.57 -4.61 -6.10
CA GLN A 58 -26.34 -3.92 -4.83
C GLN A 58 -26.88 -4.71 -3.62
N VAL A 59 -26.68 -6.03 -3.63
CA VAL A 59 -27.14 -6.95 -2.59
C VAL A 59 -26.12 -7.07 -1.45
N VAL A 60 -24.85 -6.78 -1.72
CA VAL A 60 -23.74 -6.90 -0.77
C VAL A 60 -23.80 -5.74 0.21
N ASP A 61 -24.06 -6.06 1.48
CA ASP A 61 -24.11 -5.08 2.54
C ASP A 61 -22.72 -4.53 2.90
N LYS A 62 -22.70 -3.41 3.64
CA LYS A 62 -21.47 -2.74 4.07
C LYS A 62 -20.57 -3.66 4.90
N THR A 63 -21.14 -4.52 5.74
CA THR A 63 -20.41 -5.47 6.60
C THR A 63 -19.61 -6.47 5.75
N THR A 64 -20.22 -6.97 4.69
CA THR A 64 -19.60 -7.89 3.74
C THR A 64 -18.49 -7.19 2.97
N ARG A 65 -18.71 -5.95 2.52
CA ARG A 65 -17.65 -5.16 1.85
C ARG A 65 -16.45 -4.91 2.77
N ALA A 66 -16.68 -4.51 4.02
CA ALA A 66 -15.61 -4.32 5.00
C ALA A 66 -14.85 -5.63 5.27
N THR A 67 -15.57 -6.76 5.31
CA THR A 67 -14.95 -8.09 5.44
C THR A 67 -14.07 -8.45 4.24
N MET A 68 -14.50 -8.14 3.02
CA MET A 68 -13.71 -8.37 1.80
C MET A 68 -12.45 -7.51 1.79
N ILE A 69 -12.57 -6.19 2.05
CA ILE A 69 -11.42 -5.28 2.14
C ILE A 69 -10.42 -5.76 3.21
N ALA A 70 -10.90 -6.14 4.40
CA ALA A 70 -10.04 -6.62 5.46
C ALA A 70 -9.29 -7.91 5.06
N LYS A 71 -9.94 -8.80 4.30
CA LYS A 71 -9.32 -10.02 3.77
C LYS A 71 -8.27 -9.73 2.69
N ASP A 72 -8.54 -8.77 1.80
CA ASP A 72 -7.58 -8.39 0.76
C ASP A 72 -6.29 -7.83 1.38
N ILE A 73 -6.43 -6.94 2.37
CA ILE A 73 -5.29 -6.41 3.12
C ILE A 73 -4.61 -7.51 3.93
N ARG A 74 -5.37 -8.43 4.54
CA ARG A 74 -4.81 -9.59 5.26
C ARG A 74 -3.93 -10.46 4.36
N ALA A 75 -4.38 -10.77 3.15
CA ALA A 75 -3.64 -11.60 2.21
C ALA A 75 -2.25 -11.04 1.88
N VAL A 76 -2.09 -9.71 1.90
CA VAL A 76 -0.80 -9.02 1.65
C VAL A 76 -0.02 -8.76 2.93
N GLY A 77 -0.69 -8.33 4.00
CA GLY A 77 -0.07 -7.85 5.23
C GLY A 77 0.28 -8.95 6.23
N GLU A 78 -0.49 -10.04 6.28
CA GLU A 78 -0.30 -11.10 7.27
C GLU A 78 1.08 -11.76 7.21
N PRO A 79 1.66 -12.11 6.05
CA PRO A 79 3.01 -12.67 6.01
C PRO A 79 4.06 -11.73 6.61
N ILE A 80 3.93 -10.42 6.38
CA ILE A 80 4.86 -9.41 6.87
C ILE A 80 4.68 -9.24 8.39
N LEU A 81 3.45 -9.06 8.84
CA LEU A 81 3.12 -8.84 10.24
C LEU A 81 3.38 -10.09 11.08
N GLY A 82 3.02 -11.27 10.57
CA GLY A 82 3.27 -12.57 11.19
C GLY A 82 4.76 -12.84 11.37
N SER A 83 5.59 -12.49 10.39
CA SER A 83 7.05 -12.66 10.49
C SER A 83 7.69 -11.85 11.63
N HIS A 84 7.10 -10.69 11.99
CA HIS A 84 7.65 -9.79 13.00
C HIS A 84 6.98 -9.94 14.38
N PHE A 85 5.66 -10.14 14.39
CA PHE A 85 4.85 -10.17 15.61
C PHE A 85 4.38 -11.58 16.03
N GLY A 86 4.57 -12.59 15.18
CA GLY A 86 4.10 -13.96 15.39
C GLY A 86 2.72 -14.22 14.79
N GLU A 87 2.46 -15.49 14.43
CA GLU A 87 1.21 -15.90 13.78
C GLU A 87 0.02 -15.95 14.75
N ASP A 88 0.26 -16.27 16.03
CA ASP A 88 -0.77 -16.49 17.04
C ASP A 88 -1.72 -15.29 17.24
N ILE A 89 -1.26 -14.07 16.94
CA ILE A 89 -2.05 -12.84 17.13
C ILE A 89 -2.75 -12.36 15.85
N MET A 90 -2.44 -12.95 14.68
CA MET A 90 -2.91 -12.45 13.38
C MET A 90 -4.43 -12.52 13.25
N ASP A 91 -5.05 -13.58 13.78
CA ASP A 91 -6.52 -13.70 13.77
C ASP A 91 -7.21 -12.59 14.56
N ASP A 92 -6.76 -12.29 15.78
CA ASP A 92 -7.34 -11.21 16.58
C ASP A 92 -7.02 -9.84 15.99
N LEU A 93 -5.83 -9.65 15.44
CA LEU A 93 -5.43 -8.44 14.75
C LEU A 93 -6.37 -8.12 13.57
N PHE A 94 -6.56 -9.08 12.66
CA PHE A 94 -7.39 -8.86 11.48
C PHE A 94 -8.89 -8.84 11.80
N ARG A 95 -9.32 -9.48 12.89
CA ARG A 95 -10.69 -9.32 13.40
C ARG A 95 -10.96 -7.87 13.80
N ARG A 96 -10.05 -7.23 14.54
CA ARG A 96 -10.15 -5.81 14.93
C ARG A 96 -9.97 -4.88 13.74
N PHE A 97 -9.02 -5.17 12.87
CA PHE A 97 -8.80 -4.38 11.65
C PHE A 97 -10.07 -4.30 10.79
N LYS A 98 -10.83 -5.39 10.69
CA LYS A 98 -12.14 -5.39 10.01
C LYS A 98 -13.14 -4.43 10.66
N GLU A 99 -13.16 -4.36 12.00
CA GLU A 99 -14.00 -3.42 12.75
C GLU A 99 -13.56 -1.97 12.44
N ASP A 100 -12.26 -1.70 12.43
CA ASP A 100 -11.70 -0.39 12.06
C ASP A 100 -12.07 0.00 10.61
N VAL A 101 -11.96 -0.94 9.66
CA VAL A 101 -12.38 -0.73 8.26
C VAL A 101 -13.87 -0.41 8.17
N PHE A 102 -14.71 -1.15 8.90
CA PHE A 102 -16.15 -0.93 8.90
C PHE A 102 -16.52 0.47 9.41
N ASP A 103 -15.90 0.89 10.52
CA ASP A 103 -16.12 2.20 11.13
C ASP A 103 -15.59 3.33 10.23
N TYR A 104 -14.40 3.15 9.67
CA TYR A 104 -13.81 4.11 8.73
C TYR A 104 -14.70 4.32 7.50
N MET A 105 -15.20 3.24 6.89
CA MET A 105 -16.15 3.31 5.77
C MET A 105 -17.49 3.95 6.14
N GLY A 106 -17.81 4.12 7.43
CA GLY A 106 -19.04 4.79 7.89
C GLY A 106 -18.90 6.30 7.99
N THR A 107 -17.68 6.79 8.08
CA THR A 107 -17.36 8.18 8.41
C THR A 107 -16.52 8.86 7.31
N HIS A 108 -15.86 8.08 6.47
CA HIS A 108 -14.92 8.55 5.45
C HIS A 108 -15.06 7.75 4.15
N ASN A 109 -14.60 8.35 3.06
CA ASN A 109 -14.42 7.65 1.78
C ASN A 109 -12.99 7.12 1.71
N GLY A 110 -12.82 5.81 1.93
CA GLY A 110 -11.53 5.14 1.77
C GLY A 110 -11.17 5.00 0.29
N GLN A 111 -10.02 5.54 -0.09
CA GLN A 111 -9.52 5.51 -1.47
C GLN A 111 -8.07 5.05 -1.52
N PHE A 112 -7.72 4.30 -2.56
CA PHE A 112 -6.35 4.05 -2.98
C PHE A 112 -5.95 5.07 -4.04
N VAL A 113 -4.83 5.74 -3.82
CA VAL A 113 -4.19 6.57 -4.85
C VAL A 113 -3.34 5.64 -5.71
N ASN A 114 -3.65 5.55 -7.00
CA ASN A 114 -2.91 4.74 -7.95
C ASN A 114 -2.14 5.64 -8.90
N VAL A 115 -0.87 5.30 -9.13
CA VAL A 115 -0.02 5.94 -10.13
C VAL A 115 0.22 4.94 -11.25
N VAL A 116 -0.16 5.28 -12.47
CA VAL A 116 0.13 4.50 -13.67
C VAL A 116 1.09 5.29 -14.52
N MET A 117 2.23 4.68 -14.83
CA MET A 117 3.27 5.29 -15.64
C MET A 117 3.54 4.45 -16.88
N MET A 118 3.75 5.14 -18.00
CA MET A 118 4.20 4.55 -19.25
C MET A 118 5.57 5.10 -19.56
N GLU A 119 6.51 4.20 -19.82
CA GLU A 119 7.90 4.54 -20.09
C GLU A 119 8.44 3.77 -21.29
N THR A 120 9.46 4.34 -21.93
CA THR A 120 10.18 3.69 -23.02
C THR A 120 11.66 3.68 -22.72
N THR A 121 12.34 2.58 -23.03
CA THR A 121 13.78 2.47 -22.88
C THR A 121 14.51 3.38 -23.88
N CYS A 122 15.49 4.13 -23.40
CA CYS A 122 16.41 4.89 -24.24
C CYS A 122 17.37 3.93 -24.96
N SER A 123 17.50 4.05 -26.28
CA SER A 123 18.37 3.16 -27.07
C SER A 123 19.82 3.20 -26.57
N GLY A 124 20.42 2.02 -26.37
CA GLY A 124 21.81 1.87 -25.94
C GLY A 124 22.08 2.13 -24.45
N ARG A 125 21.04 2.37 -23.63
CA ARG A 125 21.16 2.44 -22.16
C ARG A 125 20.52 1.22 -21.53
N GLN A 126 21.26 0.59 -20.63
CA GLN A 126 20.80 -0.56 -19.86
C GLN A 126 20.37 -0.06 -18.49
N PRO A 127 19.19 -0.48 -17.97
CA PRO A 127 18.75 -0.06 -16.64
C PRO A 127 19.83 -0.35 -15.60
N ARG A 128 20.16 0.63 -14.76
CA ARG A 128 20.99 0.34 -13.59
C ARG A 128 20.19 -0.53 -12.64
N MET A 129 20.41 -1.84 -12.70
CA MET A 129 20.03 -2.76 -11.62
C MET A 129 21.01 -2.58 -10.46
N GLU A 130 20.89 -1.50 -9.71
CA GLU A 130 21.60 -1.37 -8.42
C GLU A 130 20.66 -0.94 -7.30
N HIS A 131 20.83 -1.63 -6.17
CA HIS A 131 20.23 -1.50 -4.84
C HIS A 131 18.91 -0.71 -4.76
N VAL A 132 17.81 -1.43 -4.48
CA VAL A 132 16.56 -0.81 -3.99
C VAL A 132 16.92 -0.03 -2.73
N PRO A 133 16.82 1.31 -2.73
CA PRO A 133 17.22 2.11 -1.57
C PRO A 133 16.36 1.72 -0.38
N SER A 134 16.98 1.60 0.79
CA SER A 134 16.26 1.44 2.05
C SER A 134 15.34 2.64 2.29
N MET A 135 14.22 2.44 2.98
CA MET A 135 13.26 3.52 3.29
C MET A 135 13.91 4.69 4.06
N SER A 136 15.00 4.46 4.79
CA SER A 136 15.82 5.49 5.44
C SER A 136 16.54 6.41 4.45
N GLU A 137 17.00 5.88 3.33
CA GLU A 137 17.74 6.64 2.31
C GLU A 137 16.82 7.58 1.53
N VAL A 138 15.60 7.14 1.24
CA VAL A 138 14.59 7.96 0.53
C VAL A 138 14.15 9.14 1.40
N ARG A 139 13.88 8.91 2.70
CA ARG A 139 13.50 9.98 3.65
C ARG A 139 14.56 11.07 3.82
N SER A 140 15.84 10.70 3.74
CA SER A 140 16.95 11.65 3.87
C SER A 140 17.07 12.61 2.68
N LYS A 141 16.65 12.17 1.48
CA LYS A 141 16.72 12.97 0.25
C LYS A 141 15.54 13.92 0.05
N GLY A 142 14.41 13.66 0.71
CA GLY A 142 13.22 14.52 0.66
C GLY A 142 13.25 15.73 1.61
N GLN A 143 14.33 15.93 2.37
CA GLN A 143 14.49 17.04 3.33
C GLN A 143 15.57 18.06 2.92
N SER A 144 16.08 18.02 1.68
CA SER A 144 17.08 18.97 1.16
C SER A 144 16.54 19.85 0.05
#